data_AF-A0A8J4BPG1-F1
#
_entry.id   AF-A0A8J4BPG1-F1
#
_cell.length_a   1.000
_cell.length_b   1.000
_cell.length_c   1.000
_cell.angle_alpha   90.00
_cell.angle_beta   90.00
_cell.angle_gamma   90.00
#
_symmetry.space_group_name_H-M   'P 1'
#
loop_
_entity.id
_entity.type
_entity.pdbx_description
1 polymer ?
#
loop_
_entity_poly.entity_id
_entity_poly.type
_entity_poly.pdbx_seq_one_letter_code
_entity_poly.pdbx_strand_id
1 'polypeptide(L)'
;MSQIDSACVCVCACVCVCAALRLPYSSRDLFNRYDTAVTTQAKVAAARELVRHISRHASAEERTLYPLVREKHPQPNLAKMLYDRMVMDDQVNKQILDFLETHVPSGEAEWAVYDATLAKFRSLEEEHLATEEAEVIEPLRQVLDQAALTKLGRKWAAAFANAPTHPHPGGPSDAARARLLHPVVGLIDRMRDALTTESSSSAGGH
;
A
#
# COMPACT_ATOMS: atom_id res chain seq x y z
N MET A 1 26.38 -1.24 -29.72
CA MET A 1 26.42 0.15 -29.22
C MET A 1 24.97 0.58 -29.01
N SER A 2 24.48 0.47 -27.78
CA SER A 2 24.36 1.59 -26.81
C SER A 2 22.91 2.11 -26.93
N GLN A 3 22.02 2.01 -25.93
CA GLN A 3 22.17 2.25 -24.50
C GLN A 3 21.30 1.28 -23.67
N ILE A 4 21.95 0.42 -22.88
CA ILE A 4 21.36 -0.11 -21.64
C ILE A 4 21.95 0.78 -20.56
N ASP A 5 21.46 2.01 -20.49
CA ASP A 5 21.97 2.97 -19.51
C ASP A 5 21.27 2.71 -18.18
N SER A 6 22.07 2.17 -17.26
CA SER A 6 21.94 2.28 -15.82
C SER A 6 20.52 2.37 -15.29
N ALA A 7 19.98 1.19 -14.96
CA ALA A 7 19.01 1.01 -13.90
C ALA A 7 19.58 1.62 -12.60
N CYS A 8 19.45 2.93 -12.47
CA CYS A 8 19.69 3.66 -11.24
C CYS A 8 18.61 3.17 -10.29
N VAL A 9 19.02 2.31 -9.36
CA VAL A 9 18.20 1.86 -8.23
C VAL A 9 18.06 3.05 -7.29
N CYS A 10 17.28 4.04 -7.74
CA CYS A 10 16.70 5.04 -6.89
C CYS A 10 15.69 4.26 -6.03
N VAL A 11 15.75 4.38 -4.70
CA VAL A 11 14.88 3.60 -3.81
C VAL A 11 13.78 4.54 -3.34
N CYS A 12 13.15 5.37 -4.18
CA CYS A 12 11.96 6.03 -3.67
C CYS A 12 10.91 4.92 -3.50
N ALA A 13 10.58 4.55 -2.26
CA ALA A 13 9.75 3.36 -1.98
C ALA A 13 8.42 3.41 -2.75
N CYS A 14 7.88 4.61 -3.01
CA CYS A 14 6.68 4.80 -3.80
C CYS A 14 6.93 4.90 -5.32
N VAL A 15 7.96 5.62 -5.78
CA VAL A 15 8.18 5.88 -7.23
C VAL A 15 8.93 4.75 -7.93
N CYS A 16 9.91 4.13 -7.27
CA CYS A 16 10.83 3.19 -7.91
C CYS A 16 10.35 1.74 -7.86
N VAL A 17 9.59 1.37 -6.84
CA VAL A 17 8.89 0.08 -6.80
C VAL A 17 7.77 0.07 -7.84
N CYS A 18 6.98 1.14 -7.96
CA CYS A 18 5.95 1.24 -9.02
C CYS A 18 6.55 1.11 -10.42
N ALA A 19 7.69 1.76 -10.66
CA ALA A 19 8.44 1.64 -11.93
C ALA A 19 9.02 0.23 -12.16
N ALA A 20 9.58 -0.41 -11.13
CA ALA A 20 10.16 -1.76 -11.23
C ALA A 20 9.11 -2.88 -11.33
N LEU A 21 7.92 -2.69 -10.75
CA LEU A 21 6.82 -3.65 -10.76
C LEU A 21 5.80 -3.43 -11.89
N ARG A 22 5.96 -2.37 -12.70
CA ARG A 22 4.98 -1.95 -13.71
C ARG A 22 3.57 -1.82 -13.11
N LEU A 23 3.46 -1.31 -11.89
CA LEU A 23 2.14 -0.99 -11.35
C LEU A 23 1.54 0.13 -12.20
N PRO A 24 0.25 0.01 -12.58
CA PRO A 24 -0.32 0.91 -13.58
C PRO A 24 -0.45 2.36 -13.07
N TYR A 25 -0.46 2.58 -11.74
CA TYR A 25 -0.70 3.87 -11.09
C TYR A 25 0.01 3.97 -9.74
N SER A 26 0.40 5.18 -9.34
CA SER A 26 0.83 5.54 -7.98
C SER A 26 -0.38 5.85 -7.06
N SER A 27 -0.18 5.91 -5.74
CA SER A 27 -1.21 6.37 -4.80
C SER A 27 -1.72 7.78 -5.15
N ARG A 28 -0.83 8.68 -5.57
CA ARG A 28 -1.17 10.03 -6.06
C ARG A 28 -2.11 10.00 -7.27
N ASP A 29 -1.87 9.10 -8.22
CA ASP A 29 -2.73 8.97 -9.41
C ASP A 29 -4.14 8.50 -9.03
N LEU A 30 -4.24 7.57 -8.07
CA LEU A 30 -5.52 7.06 -7.56
C LEU A 30 -6.30 8.13 -6.79
N PHE A 31 -5.62 8.96 -6.00
CA PHE A 31 -6.20 10.14 -5.37
C PHE A 31 -6.73 11.13 -6.40
N ASN A 32 -5.95 11.43 -7.45
CA ASN A 32 -6.39 12.34 -8.51
C ASN A 32 -7.60 11.77 -9.29
N ARG A 33 -7.62 10.46 -9.55
CA ARG A 33 -8.78 9.78 -10.16
C ARG A 33 -10.03 9.89 -9.28
N TYR A 34 -9.89 9.83 -7.96
CA TYR A 34 -11.00 10.04 -7.05
C TYR A 34 -11.54 11.48 -7.13
N ASP A 35 -10.66 12.48 -7.10
CA ASP A 35 -11.04 13.90 -7.13
C ASP A 35 -11.71 14.31 -8.44
N THR A 36 -11.28 13.71 -9.54
CA THR A 36 -11.75 14.03 -10.90
C THR A 36 -12.92 13.15 -11.35
N ALA A 37 -13.37 12.22 -10.52
CA ALA A 37 -14.50 11.34 -10.84
C ALA A 37 -15.81 12.14 -10.92
N VAL A 38 -16.49 12.05 -12.07
CA VAL A 38 -17.74 12.79 -12.33
C VAL A 38 -19.01 12.03 -11.96
N THR A 39 -18.91 10.72 -11.72
CA THR A 39 -20.04 9.88 -11.30
C THR A 39 -19.75 9.21 -9.96
N THR A 40 -20.80 8.96 -9.17
CA THR A 40 -20.72 8.14 -7.94
C THR A 40 -20.05 6.80 -8.21
N GLN A 41 -20.39 6.14 -9.31
CA GLN A 41 -19.80 4.85 -9.67
C GLN A 41 -18.28 4.95 -9.91
N ALA A 42 -17.83 5.96 -10.66
CA ALA A 42 -16.40 6.18 -10.92
C ALA A 42 -15.64 6.56 -9.63
N LYS A 43 -16.26 7.35 -8.76
CA LYS A 43 -15.68 7.79 -7.48
C LYS A 43 -15.50 6.61 -6.52
N VAL A 44 -16.52 5.76 -6.38
CA VAL A 44 -16.44 4.51 -5.61
C VAL A 44 -15.41 3.55 -6.21
N ALA A 45 -15.34 3.43 -7.54
CA ALA A 45 -14.34 2.58 -8.19
C ALA A 45 -12.90 3.06 -7.91
N ALA A 46 -12.65 4.37 -7.99
CA ALA A 46 -11.35 4.96 -7.66
C ALA A 46 -10.98 4.73 -6.19
N ALA A 47 -11.92 4.92 -5.26
CA ALA A 47 -11.67 4.65 -3.83
C ALA A 47 -11.35 3.18 -3.56
N ARG A 48 -12.08 2.25 -4.18
CA ARG A 48 -11.79 0.81 -4.05
C ARG A 48 -10.43 0.43 -4.63
N GLU A 49 -10.03 1.02 -5.76
CA GLU A 49 -8.70 0.81 -6.32
C GLU A 49 -7.60 1.38 -5.41
N LEU A 50 -7.82 2.55 -4.82
CA LEU A 50 -6.93 3.13 -3.81
C LEU A 50 -6.77 2.19 -2.61
N VAL A 51 -7.89 1.74 -2.03
CA VAL A 51 -7.87 0.77 -0.91
C VAL A 51 -7.04 -0.46 -1.26
N ARG A 52 -7.33 -1.09 -2.40
CA ARG A 52 -6.56 -2.27 -2.85
C ARG A 52 -5.08 -2.00 -3.02
N HIS A 53 -4.71 -0.84 -3.56
CA HIS A 53 -3.31 -0.48 -3.76
C HIS A 53 -2.59 -0.33 -2.42
N ILE A 54 -3.16 0.45 -1.49
CA ILE A 54 -2.54 0.71 -0.19
C ILE A 54 -2.48 -0.56 0.65
N SER A 55 -3.54 -1.38 0.69
CA SER A 55 -3.53 -2.64 1.45
C SER A 55 -2.41 -3.59 0.99
N ARG A 56 -2.11 -3.61 -0.31
CA ARG A 56 -1.00 -4.41 -0.86
C ARG A 56 0.37 -3.81 -0.55
N HIS A 57 0.47 -2.48 -0.60
CA HIS A 57 1.68 -1.72 -0.29
C HIS A 57 2.10 -1.95 1.17
N ALA A 58 1.21 -1.65 2.11
CA ALA A 58 1.42 -1.85 3.54
C ALA A 58 1.81 -3.30 3.89
N SER A 59 1.12 -4.28 3.30
CA SER A 59 1.46 -5.70 3.45
C SER A 59 2.88 -6.03 2.98
N ALA A 60 3.33 -5.41 1.89
CA ALA A 60 4.70 -5.60 1.40
C ALA A 60 5.73 -5.00 2.36
N GLU A 61 5.46 -3.84 2.95
CA GLU A 61 6.32 -3.17 3.92
C GLU A 61 6.50 -3.99 5.20
N GLU A 62 5.40 -4.42 5.82
CA GLU A 62 5.43 -5.23 7.04
C GLU A 62 6.26 -6.51 6.87
N ARG A 63 6.14 -7.14 5.68
CA ARG A 63 6.79 -8.42 5.41
C ARG A 63 8.24 -8.27 5.01
N THR A 64 8.65 -7.11 4.52
CA THR A 64 9.97 -6.91 3.90
C THR A 64 10.75 -5.75 4.48
N LEU A 65 10.20 -4.53 4.45
CA LEU A 65 10.87 -3.31 4.86
C LEU A 65 11.01 -3.22 6.38
N TYR A 66 9.92 -3.34 7.15
CA TYR A 66 9.96 -3.12 8.61
C TYR A 66 10.98 -4.03 9.31
N PRO A 67 11.10 -5.33 8.98
CA PRO A 67 12.11 -6.19 9.58
C PRO A 67 13.54 -5.80 9.17
N LEU A 68 13.71 -5.27 7.96
CA LEU A 68 15.01 -4.81 7.48
C LEU A 68 15.44 -3.54 8.21
N VAL A 69 14.51 -2.63 8.52
CA VAL A 69 14.79 -1.46 9.38
C VAL A 69 15.36 -1.94 10.72
N ARG A 70 14.69 -2.89 11.38
CA ARG A 70 15.15 -3.46 12.66
C ARG A 70 16.53 -4.10 12.56
N GLU A 71 16.86 -4.72 11.43
CA GLU A 71 18.11 -5.45 11.24
C GLU A 71 19.29 -4.56 10.82
N LYS A 72 19.06 -3.56 9.96
CA LYS A 72 20.12 -2.87 9.22
C LYS A 72 20.22 -1.38 9.48
N HIS A 73 19.21 -0.76 10.08
CA HIS A 73 19.24 0.68 10.29
C HIS A 73 20.45 1.08 11.17
N PRO A 74 21.22 2.13 10.79
CA PRO A 74 22.49 2.48 11.43
C PRO A 74 22.36 2.90 12.90
N GLN A 75 21.15 3.29 13.32
CA GLN A 75 20.84 3.67 14.69
C GLN A 75 19.84 2.68 15.32
N PRO A 76 20.26 1.73 16.17
CA PRO A 76 19.39 0.64 16.65
C PRO A 76 18.21 1.08 17.54
N ASN A 77 18.40 2.12 18.35
CA ASN A 77 17.33 2.67 19.20
C ASN A 77 16.28 3.37 18.36
N LEU A 78 16.70 4.19 17.39
CA LEU A 78 15.79 4.82 16.42
C LEU A 78 15.07 3.76 15.58
N ALA A 79 15.78 2.71 15.13
CA ALA A 79 15.19 1.61 14.39
C ALA A 79 14.03 0.93 15.13
N LYS A 80 14.11 0.85 16.48
CA LYS A 80 12.99 0.34 17.29
C LYS A 80 11.81 1.28 17.26
N MET A 81 12.05 2.57 17.50
CA MET A 81 10.99 3.58 17.53
C MET A 81 10.30 3.70 16.17
N LEU A 82 11.08 3.69 15.08
CA LEU A 82 10.57 3.69 13.71
C LEU A 82 9.69 2.46 13.45
N TYR A 83 10.16 1.26 13.78
CA TYR A 83 9.35 0.05 13.62
C TYR A 83 8.04 0.11 14.40
N ASP A 84 8.08 0.51 15.67
CA ASP A 84 6.89 0.61 16.51
C ASP A 84 5.91 1.65 15.95
N ARG A 85 6.42 2.79 15.45
CA ARG A 85 5.63 3.83 14.77
C ARG A 85 4.98 3.29 13.50
N MET A 86 5.75 2.67 12.60
CA MET A 86 5.27 2.12 11.33
C MET A 86 4.15 1.09 11.53
N VAL A 87 4.27 0.24 12.56
CA VAL A 87 3.21 -0.72 12.93
C VAL A 87 1.95 -0.02 13.43
N MET A 88 2.08 1.07 14.20
CA MET A 88 0.92 1.84 14.65
C MET A 88 0.25 2.62 13.52
N ASP A 89 1.03 3.28 12.66
CA ASP A 89 0.54 4.07 11.52
C ASP A 89 -0.22 3.16 10.56
N ASP A 90 0.32 1.98 10.24
CA ASP A 90 -0.35 0.97 9.43
C ASP A 90 -1.68 0.50 10.06
N GLN A 91 -1.72 0.27 11.38
CA GLN A 91 -2.94 -0.13 12.06
C GLN A 91 -4.04 0.94 11.97
N VAL A 92 -3.67 2.21 12.07
CA VAL A 92 -4.60 3.34 11.86
C VAL A 92 -5.06 3.39 10.41
N ASN A 93 -4.14 3.22 9.45
CA ASN A 93 -4.47 3.21 8.03
C ASN A 93 -5.46 2.09 7.70
N LYS A 94 -5.26 0.88 8.20
CA LYS A 94 -6.20 -0.25 8.01
C LYS A 94 -7.62 0.09 8.46
N GLN A 95 -7.79 0.78 9.59
CA GLN A 95 -9.12 1.19 10.08
C GLN A 95 -9.79 2.20 9.15
N ILE A 96 -9.03 3.18 8.65
CA ILE A 96 -9.56 4.19 7.72
C ILE A 96 -9.92 3.54 6.38
N LEU A 97 -9.07 2.67 5.86
CA LEU A 97 -9.31 1.94 4.62
C LEU A 97 -10.53 1.01 4.74
N ASP A 98 -10.73 0.36 5.88
CA ASP A 98 -11.90 -0.48 6.15
C ASP A 98 -13.19 0.34 6.12
N PHE A 99 -13.18 1.54 6.73
CA PHE A 99 -14.29 2.49 6.60
C PHE A 99 -14.57 2.83 5.13
N LEU A 100 -13.54 3.24 4.38
CA LEU A 100 -13.67 3.63 2.96
C LEU A 100 -14.16 2.47 2.08
N GLU A 101 -13.83 1.23 2.41
CA GLU A 101 -14.27 0.04 1.68
C GLU A 101 -15.73 -0.34 1.98
N THR A 102 -16.10 -0.31 3.26
CA THR A 102 -17.37 -0.88 3.74
C THR A 102 -18.52 0.12 3.72
N HIS A 103 -18.24 1.44 3.74
CA HIS A 103 -19.25 2.49 3.80
C HIS A 103 -19.41 3.19 2.46
N VAL A 104 -20.15 2.57 1.53
CA VAL A 104 -20.50 3.23 0.25
C VAL A 104 -21.59 4.28 0.50
N PRO A 105 -21.34 5.58 0.26
CA PRO A 105 -22.31 6.62 0.59
C PRO A 105 -23.55 6.59 -0.31
N SER A 106 -24.71 6.83 0.29
CA SER A 106 -26.02 6.84 -0.37
C SER A 106 -26.68 8.22 -0.44
N GLY A 107 -26.21 9.19 0.37
CA GLY A 107 -26.73 10.56 0.41
C GLY A 107 -25.65 11.62 0.63
N GLU A 108 -25.99 12.90 0.46
CA GLU A 108 -25.04 14.02 0.50
C GLU A 108 -24.26 14.12 1.81
N ALA A 109 -24.92 13.91 2.95
CA ALA A 109 -24.26 13.95 4.26
C ALA A 109 -23.22 12.83 4.42
N GLU A 110 -23.52 11.62 3.95
CA GLU A 110 -22.57 10.49 3.97
C GLU A 110 -21.40 10.74 3.03
N TRP A 111 -21.66 11.34 1.86
CA TRP A 111 -20.61 11.75 0.92
C TRP A 111 -19.66 12.78 1.53
N ALA A 112 -20.18 13.76 2.27
CA ALA A 112 -19.35 14.75 2.96
C ALA A 112 -18.39 14.11 3.98
N VAL A 113 -18.88 13.13 4.75
CA VAL A 113 -18.04 12.37 5.70
C VAL A 113 -17.02 11.53 4.96
N TYR A 114 -17.44 10.82 3.91
CA TYR A 114 -16.57 9.95 3.12
C TYR A 114 -15.42 10.75 2.46
N ASP A 115 -15.74 11.89 1.85
CA ASP A 115 -14.76 12.80 1.24
C ASP A 115 -13.78 13.37 2.27
N ALA A 116 -14.28 13.78 3.45
CA ALA A 116 -13.43 14.27 4.53
C ALA A 116 -12.49 13.16 5.04
N THR A 117 -12.98 11.93 5.17
CA THR A 117 -12.16 10.78 5.58
C THR A 117 -11.08 10.47 4.56
N LEU A 118 -11.41 10.47 3.26
CA LEU A 118 -10.41 10.22 2.21
C LEU A 118 -9.38 11.35 2.11
N ALA A 119 -9.80 12.61 2.29
CA ALA A 119 -8.87 13.74 2.36
C ALA A 119 -7.93 13.62 3.56
N LYS A 120 -8.44 13.22 4.73
CA LYS A 120 -7.61 12.96 5.92
C LYS A 120 -6.64 11.82 5.67
N PHE A 121 -7.10 10.73 5.05
CA PHE A 121 -6.24 9.60 4.67
C PHE A 121 -5.11 10.03 3.73
N ARG A 122 -5.40 10.86 2.73
CA ARG A 122 -4.38 11.42 1.83
C ARG A 122 -3.27 12.14 2.60
N SER A 123 -3.62 13.01 3.54
CA SER A 123 -2.61 13.73 4.34
C SER A 123 -1.76 12.78 5.18
N LEU A 124 -2.36 11.73 5.77
CA LEU A 124 -1.63 10.73 6.53
C LEU A 124 -0.66 9.94 5.64
N GLU A 125 -1.11 9.52 4.45
CA GLU A 125 -0.30 8.80 3.48
C GLU A 125 0.87 9.66 2.97
N GLU A 126 0.64 10.94 2.66
CA GLU A 126 1.70 11.86 2.23
C GLU A 126 2.75 12.10 3.32
N GLU A 127 2.33 12.25 4.58
CA GLU A 127 3.24 12.36 5.72
C GLU A 127 4.04 11.06 5.95
N HIS A 128 3.36 9.91 5.85
CA HIS A 128 3.97 8.59 5.99
C HIS A 128 5.08 8.40 4.95
N LEU A 129 4.79 8.60 3.67
CA LEU A 129 5.77 8.45 2.58
C LEU A 129 6.96 9.41 2.73
N ALA A 130 6.72 10.66 3.15
CA ALA A 130 7.79 11.63 3.38
C ALA A 130 8.69 11.21 4.55
N THR A 131 8.09 10.72 5.64
CA THR A 131 8.80 10.24 6.83
C THR A 131 9.63 8.99 6.49
N GLU A 132 9.04 8.02 5.78
CA GLU A 132 9.77 6.82 5.38
C GLU A 132 10.96 7.13 4.48
N GLU A 133 10.79 8.00 3.48
CA GLU A 133 11.90 8.37 2.59
C GLU A 133 13.08 8.95 3.39
N ALA A 134 12.79 9.88 4.31
CA ALA A 134 13.80 10.58 5.09
C ALA A 134 14.43 9.74 6.22
N GLU A 135 13.62 9.03 6.99
CA GLU A 135 14.03 8.38 8.23
C GLU A 135 14.30 6.88 8.09
N VAL A 136 13.81 6.24 7.03
CA VAL A 136 13.95 4.80 6.83
C VAL A 136 14.80 4.50 5.61
N ILE A 137 14.40 5.04 4.46
CA ILE A 137 14.98 4.63 3.18
C ILE A 137 16.36 5.23 2.98
N GLU A 138 16.52 6.53 3.21
CA GLU A 138 17.82 7.19 3.05
C GLU A 138 18.90 6.59 3.97
N PRO A 139 18.64 6.33 5.28
CA PRO A 139 19.60 5.62 6.13
C PRO A 139 19.90 4.19 5.66
N LEU A 140 18.91 3.47 5.13
CA LEU A 140 19.13 2.12 4.59
C LEU A 140 20.00 2.15 3.33
N ARG A 141 19.87 3.15 2.44
CA ARG A 141 20.73 3.29 1.25
C ARG A 141 22.20 3.43 1.60
N GLN A 142 22.52 4.05 2.73
CA GLN A 142 23.89 4.28 3.16
C GLN A 142 24.59 3.02 3.66
N VAL A 143 23.82 2.01 4.07
CA VAL A 143 24.34 0.78 4.71
C VAL A 143 24.10 -0.49 3.90
N LEU A 144 23.18 -0.45 2.92
CA LEU A 144 22.88 -1.60 2.06
C LEU A 144 23.70 -1.53 0.77
N ASP A 145 24.37 -2.63 0.45
CA ASP A 145 25.00 -2.78 -0.86
C ASP A 145 23.98 -3.06 -1.98
N GLN A 146 24.45 -3.00 -3.23
CA GLN A 146 23.60 -3.23 -4.41
C GLN A 146 22.94 -4.61 -4.43
N ALA A 147 23.60 -5.63 -3.88
CA ALA A 147 23.06 -6.98 -3.82
C ALA A 147 21.91 -7.09 -2.81
N ALA A 148 22.03 -6.44 -1.66
CA ALA A 148 21.00 -6.32 -0.65
C ALA A 148 19.79 -5.54 -1.15
N LEU A 149 20.00 -4.41 -1.84
CA LEU A 149 18.93 -3.62 -2.47
C LEU A 149 18.18 -4.43 -3.53
N THR A 150 18.91 -5.18 -4.38
CA THR A 150 18.30 -6.06 -5.39
C THR A 150 17.47 -7.17 -4.72
N LYS A 151 17.99 -7.75 -3.62
CA LYS A 151 17.26 -8.77 -2.85
C LYS A 151 16.01 -8.21 -2.19
N LEU A 152 16.06 -6.99 -1.67
CA LEU A 152 14.90 -6.30 -1.11
C LEU A 152 13.83 -6.08 -2.19
N GLY A 153 14.20 -5.56 -3.36
CA GLY A 153 13.28 -5.37 -4.49
C GLY A 153 12.57 -6.66 -4.91
N ARG A 154 13.28 -7.79 -4.99
CA ARG A 154 12.67 -9.10 -5.29
C ARG A 154 11.71 -9.57 -4.20
N LYS A 155 12.09 -9.41 -2.92
CA LYS A 155 11.22 -9.79 -1.79
C LYS A 155 9.96 -8.95 -1.77
N TRP A 156 10.10 -7.65 -1.98
CA TRP A 156 8.98 -6.72 -2.07
C TRP A 156 8.04 -7.12 -3.22
N ALA A 157 8.56 -7.34 -4.42
CA ALA A 157 7.79 -7.76 -5.59
C ALA A 157 6.91 -8.98 -5.29
N ALA A 158 7.52 -10.01 -4.68
CA ALA A 158 6.83 -11.22 -4.29
C ALA A 158 5.79 -10.97 -3.20
N ALA A 159 6.09 -10.13 -2.21
CA ALA A 159 5.16 -9.79 -1.14
C ALA A 159 3.94 -9.02 -1.66
N PHE A 160 4.15 -8.02 -2.52
CA PHE A 160 3.09 -7.22 -3.14
C PHE A 160 2.20 -8.05 -4.08
N ALA A 161 2.78 -9.00 -4.82
CA ALA A 161 2.05 -9.86 -5.74
C ALA A 161 1.06 -10.80 -5.04
N ASN A 162 1.38 -11.25 -3.82
CA ASN A 162 0.52 -12.16 -3.05
C ASN A 162 -0.13 -11.51 -1.83
N ALA A 163 -0.03 -10.19 -1.68
CA ALA A 163 -0.65 -9.45 -0.59
C ALA A 163 -2.20 -9.54 -0.62
N PRO A 164 -2.84 -9.32 0.54
CA PRO A 164 -4.27 -8.99 0.65
C PRO A 164 -4.64 -7.83 -0.26
N THR A 165 -5.84 -7.88 -0.84
CA THR A 165 -6.41 -6.77 -1.61
C THR A 165 -7.36 -5.93 -0.76
N HIS A 166 -7.77 -6.40 0.41
CA HIS A 166 -8.60 -5.65 1.34
C HIS A 166 -7.81 -5.27 2.61
N PRO A 167 -8.23 -4.23 3.35
CA PRO A 167 -7.69 -3.95 4.67
C PRO A 167 -8.14 -5.05 5.65
N HIS A 168 -7.25 -5.44 6.56
CA HIS A 168 -7.54 -6.43 7.59
C HIS A 168 -7.20 -5.86 8.97
N PRO A 169 -8.05 -4.98 9.54
CA PRO A 169 -7.73 -4.28 10.80
C PRO A 169 -7.65 -5.21 12.02
N GLY A 170 -8.31 -6.37 11.96
CA GLY A 170 -8.18 -7.44 12.95
C GLY A 170 -7.03 -8.42 12.68
N GLY A 171 -6.30 -8.23 11.57
CA GLY A 171 -5.14 -9.05 11.20
C GLY A 171 -3.89 -8.69 12.02
N PRO A 172 -2.87 -9.55 12.02
CA PRO A 172 -1.62 -9.22 12.68
C PRO A 172 -0.83 -8.16 11.91
N SER A 173 -0.27 -7.19 12.63
CA SER A 173 0.65 -6.18 12.06
C SER A 173 2.12 -6.45 12.40
N ASP A 174 2.42 -7.48 13.21
CA ASP A 174 3.81 -7.92 13.40
C ASP A 174 4.29 -8.78 12.23
N ALA A 175 5.52 -8.52 11.81
CA ALA A 175 6.09 -9.11 10.60
C ALA A 175 6.11 -10.65 10.59
N ALA A 176 6.24 -11.31 11.74
CA ALA A 176 6.32 -12.77 11.81
C ALA A 176 4.97 -13.42 11.45
N ARG A 177 3.88 -12.96 12.08
CA ARG A 177 2.53 -13.44 11.79
C ARG A 177 2.04 -12.95 10.42
N ALA A 178 2.33 -11.70 10.04
CA ALA A 178 1.97 -11.15 8.73
C ALA A 178 2.57 -11.95 7.57
N ARG A 179 3.85 -12.35 7.64
CA ARG A 179 4.50 -13.18 6.60
C ARG A 179 3.80 -14.50 6.32
N LEU A 180 3.18 -15.10 7.33
CA LEU A 180 2.47 -16.37 7.21
C LEU A 180 1.02 -16.18 6.73
N LEU A 181 0.30 -15.22 7.33
CA LEU A 181 -1.14 -15.09 7.11
C LEU A 181 -1.49 -14.24 5.88
N HIS A 182 -0.71 -13.22 5.54
CA HIS A 182 -1.01 -12.32 4.42
C HIS A 182 -1.16 -13.05 3.07
N PRO A 183 -0.31 -14.03 2.70
CA PRO A 183 -0.49 -14.78 1.46
C PRO A 183 -1.79 -15.58 1.40
N VAL A 184 -2.21 -16.16 2.53
CA VAL A 184 -3.45 -16.95 2.63
C VAL A 184 -4.65 -16.04 2.49
N VAL A 185 -4.66 -14.94 3.27
CA VAL A 185 -5.70 -13.93 3.22
C VAL A 185 -5.81 -13.32 1.81
N GLY A 186 -4.69 -12.98 1.17
CA GLY A 186 -4.72 -12.45 -0.20
C GLY A 186 -5.25 -13.43 -1.25
N LEU A 187 -5.13 -14.75 -1.04
CA LEU A 187 -5.79 -15.71 -1.92
C LEU A 187 -7.32 -15.66 -1.75
N ILE A 188 -7.81 -15.61 -0.51
CA ILE A 188 -9.23 -15.50 -0.19
C ILE A 188 -9.81 -14.20 -0.77
N ASP A 189 -9.11 -13.08 -0.59
CA ASP A 189 -9.52 -11.79 -1.12
C ASP A 189 -9.65 -11.82 -2.65
N ARG A 190 -8.68 -12.40 -3.36
CA ARG A 190 -8.76 -12.54 -4.83
C ARG A 190 -9.93 -13.42 -5.29
N MET A 191 -10.26 -14.47 -4.54
CA MET A 191 -11.46 -15.27 -4.80
C MET A 191 -12.74 -14.45 -4.61
N ARG A 192 -12.80 -13.62 -3.56
CA ARG A 192 -13.91 -12.69 -3.30
C ARG A 192 -14.03 -11.63 -4.40
N ASP A 193 -12.92 -11.03 -4.82
CA ASP A 193 -12.86 -10.04 -5.89
C ASP A 193 -13.39 -10.61 -7.22
N ALA A 194 -13.04 -11.86 -7.55
CA ALA A 194 -13.54 -12.54 -8.75
C ALA A 194 -15.07 -12.71 -8.74
N LEU A 195 -15.63 -13.16 -7.61
CA LEU A 195 -17.08 -13.36 -7.45
C LEU A 195 -17.87 -12.05 -7.51
N THR A 196 -17.34 -10.97 -6.94
CA THR A 196 -17.98 -9.65 -6.97
C THR A 196 -17.91 -8.98 -8.35
N THR A 197 -16.86 -9.27 -9.12
CA THR A 197 -16.74 -8.80 -10.50
C THR A 197 -17.78 -9.48 -11.39
N GLU A 198 -17.98 -10.80 -11.25
CA GLU A 198 -18.99 -11.54 -12.01
C GLU A 198 -20.43 -11.08 -11.73
N SER A 199 -20.79 -10.83 -10.47
CA SER A 199 -22.16 -10.39 -10.10
C SER A 199 -22.51 -8.98 -10.60
N SER A 200 -21.52 -8.09 -10.75
CA SER A 200 -21.72 -6.78 -11.36
C SER A 200 -21.90 -6.82 -12.89
N SER A 201 -21.37 -7.85 -13.55
CA SER A 201 -21.54 -8.06 -15.01
C SER A 201 -22.90 -8.62 -15.40
N SER A 202 -23.54 -9.42 -14.52
CA SER A 202 -24.86 -10.00 -14.78
C SER A 202 -26.03 -9.05 -14.55
N ALA A 203 -25.82 -7.93 -13.85
CA ALA A 203 -26.85 -6.94 -13.55
C ALA A 203 -27.01 -5.83 -14.62
N GLY A 204 -26.15 -5.82 -15.65
CA GLY A 204 -26.11 -4.80 -16.71
C GLY A 204 -26.78 -5.19 -18.02
N GLY A 205 -27.44 -6.34 -18.09
CA GLY A 205 -28.10 -6.79 -19.30
C GLY A 205 -29.50 -7.28 -19.02
N HIS A 206 -30.48 -6.38 -18.96
CA HIS A 206 -31.91 -6.57 -19.28
C HIS A 206 -32.48 -5.22 -19.70
#